data_AF-A0AAW0Y1R5-F1
#
_entry.id   AF-A0AAW0Y1R5-F1
#
_cell.length_a   1.000
_cell.length_b   1.000
_cell.length_c   1.000
_cell.angle_alpha   90.00
_cell.angle_beta   90.00
_cell.angle_gamma   90.00
#
_symmetry.space_group_name_H-M   'P 1'
#
loop_
_entity.id
_entity.type
_entity.pdbx_description
1 polymer ?
#
loop_
_entity_poly.entity_id
_entity_poly.type
_entity_poly.pdbx_seq_one_letter_code
_entity_poly.pdbx_strand_id
1 'polypeptide(L)'
;AMELVGKTRRVLVGVLAQAFYTLGYFSAALLAWSIHSWRWLQVAMTLPALFFIPYYWLIPESSRWLISQGRTAEARLILQHAANLNGKTVTEEMMQEVVNTTSGKMVSSQAANFLDLFRHPNLRKKTLNIFFNW
;
A
#
# COMPACT_ATOMS: atom_id res chain seq x y z
N ALA A 1 0.62 -1.87 -0.05
CA ALA A 1 0.49 -3.01 0.88
C ALA A 1 -0.97 -3.46 1.10
N MET A 2 -1.88 -2.61 1.62
CA MET A 2 -3.26 -3.04 1.94
C MET A 2 -4.11 -3.49 0.73
N GLU A 3 -3.75 -3.05 -0.47
CA GLU A 3 -4.43 -3.46 -1.71
C GLU A 3 -4.20 -4.93 -2.07
N LEU A 4 -3.05 -5.47 -1.70
CA LEU A 4 -2.63 -6.86 -1.99
C LEU A 4 -3.22 -7.86 -0.99
N VAL A 5 -3.87 -7.37 0.08
CA VAL A 5 -4.36 -8.18 1.19
C VAL A 5 -5.88 -8.30 1.14
N GLY A 6 -6.38 -9.54 1.25
CA GLY A 6 -7.80 -9.84 1.33
C GLY A 6 -8.49 -9.14 2.50
N LYS A 7 -9.77 -8.80 2.35
CA LYS A 7 -10.54 -7.97 3.31
C LYS A 7 -10.39 -8.41 4.77
N THR A 8 -10.41 -9.72 5.03
CA THR A 8 -10.33 -10.32 6.36
C THR A 8 -8.99 -10.08 7.08
N ARG A 9 -7.88 -9.96 6.33
CA ARG A 9 -6.53 -9.84 6.92
C ARG A 9 -6.01 -8.41 6.96
N ARG A 10 -6.77 -7.43 6.46
CA ARG A 10 -6.32 -6.03 6.38
C ARG A 10 -6.01 -5.42 7.74
N VAL A 11 -6.85 -5.68 8.74
CA VAL A 11 -6.63 -5.18 10.11
C VAL A 11 -5.34 -5.74 10.68
N LEU A 12 -5.13 -7.06 10.55
CA LEU A 12 -3.92 -7.71 11.02
C LEU A 12 -2.66 -7.13 10.38
N VAL A 13 -2.65 -6.97 9.06
CA VAL A 13 -1.49 -6.38 8.35
C VAL A 13 -1.26 -4.92 8.76
N GLY A 14 -2.33 -4.15 8.99
CA GLY A 14 -2.22 -2.80 9.53
C GLY A 14 -1.61 -2.76 10.94
N VAL A 15 -2.05 -3.64 11.83
CA VAL A 15 -1.50 -3.75 13.20
C VAL A 15 -0.04 -4.18 13.17
N LEU A 16 0.32 -5.14 12.33
CA LEU A 16 1.71 -5.57 12.16
C LEU A 16 2.60 -4.43 11.66
N ALA A 17 2.11 -3.64 10.70
CA ALA A 17 2.85 -2.47 10.22
C ALA A 17 3.10 -1.45 11.36
N GLN A 18 2.09 -1.20 12.20
CA GLN A 18 2.26 -0.34 13.37
C GLN A 18 3.24 -0.93 14.40
N ALA A 19 3.20 -2.25 14.62
CA ALA A 19 4.15 -2.91 15.52
C ALA A 19 5.61 -2.75 15.04
N PHE A 20 5.86 -2.93 13.74
CA PHE A 20 7.19 -2.66 13.15
C PHE A 20 7.61 -1.21 13.30
N TYR A 21 6.68 -0.25 13.16
CA TYR A 21 6.96 1.15 13.36
C TYR A 21 7.40 1.45 14.81
N THR A 22 6.67 0.92 15.79
CA THR A 22 7.02 1.04 17.22
C THR A 22 8.38 0.40 17.54
N LEU A 23 8.66 -0.79 16.98
CA LEU A 23 9.96 -1.45 17.13
C LEU A 23 11.10 -0.61 16.53
N GLY A 24 10.85 0.07 15.41
CA GLY A 24 11.78 1.02 14.82
C GLY A 24 12.15 2.16 15.77
N TYR A 25 11.16 2.74 16.46
CA TYR A 25 11.42 3.79 17.46
C TYR A 25 12.25 3.29 18.65
N PHE A 26 11.90 2.14 19.22
CA PHE A 26 12.68 1.57 20.33
C PHE A 26 14.13 1.29 19.91
N SER A 27 14.31 0.74 18.71
CA SER A 27 15.63 0.48 18.14
C SER A 27 16.42 1.78 17.93
N ALA A 28 15.77 2.82 17.41
CA ALA A 28 16.38 4.13 17.23
C ALA A 28 16.82 4.77 18.55
N ALA A 29 15.98 4.68 19.59
CA ALA A 29 16.30 5.17 20.93
C ALA A 29 17.49 4.41 21.54
N LEU A 30 17.52 3.08 21.40
CA LEU A 30 18.62 2.25 21.88
C LEU A 30 19.95 2.60 21.18
N LEU A 31 19.93 2.77 19.86
CA LEU A 31 21.10 3.17 19.08
C LEU A 31 21.61 4.56 19.49
N ALA A 32 20.70 5.50 19.73
CA ALA A 32 21.05 6.86 20.18
C ALA A 32 21.66 6.86 21.59
N TRP A 33 21.21 5.96 22.46
CA TRP A 33 21.80 5.80 23.80
C TRP A 33 23.20 5.18 23.74
N SER A 34 23.44 4.21 22.85
CA SER A 34 24.75 3.55 22.75
C SER A 34 25.79 4.36 21.98
N ILE A 35 25.38 5.07 20.91
CA ILE A 35 26.30 5.77 20.00
C ILE A 35 26.25 7.28 20.26
N HIS A 36 27.33 7.80 20.81
CA HIS A 36 27.44 9.22 21.17
C HIS A 36 27.85 10.11 19.99
N SER A 37 28.42 9.54 18.93
CA SER A 37 28.81 10.28 17.73
C SER A 37 27.66 10.30 16.71
N TRP A 38 27.17 11.50 16.39
CA TRP A 38 26.04 11.68 15.47
C TRP A 38 26.29 11.09 14.07
N ARG A 39 27.54 11.08 13.59
CA ARG A 39 27.90 10.53 12.26
C ARG A 39 27.69 9.02 12.22
N TRP A 40 28.17 8.33 13.25
CA TRP A 40 28.02 6.87 13.36
C TRP A 40 26.58 6.47 13.65
N LEU A 41 25.84 7.29 14.41
CA LEU A 41 24.41 7.08 14.62
C LEU A 41 23.63 7.16 13.31
N GLN A 42 23.92 8.17 12.47
CA GLN A 42 23.28 8.32 11.16
C GLN A 42 23.59 7.16 10.22
N VAL A 43 24.83 6.66 10.20
CA VAL A 43 25.19 5.45 9.43
C VAL A 43 24.44 4.22 9.96
N ALA A 44 24.40 4.02 11.27
CA ALA A 44 23.70 2.88 11.88
C ALA A 44 22.19 2.89 11.60
N MET A 45 21.56 4.07 11.52
CA MET A 45 20.14 4.21 11.18
C MET A 45 19.85 4.01 9.69
N THR A 46 20.78 4.41 8.80
CA THR A 46 20.57 4.35 7.34
C THR A 46 20.99 3.01 6.74
N LEU A 47 21.95 2.31 7.34
CA LEU A 47 22.46 1.04 6.82
C LEU A 47 21.36 -0.04 6.68
N PRO A 48 20.42 -0.21 7.62
CA PRO A 48 19.33 -1.17 7.46
C PRO A 48 18.40 -0.84 6.28
N ALA A 49 18.31 0.42 5.84
CA ALA A 49 17.47 0.81 4.72
C ALA A 49 17.94 0.18 3.40
N LEU A 50 19.24 -0.13 3.28
CA LEU A 50 19.80 -0.76 2.07
C LEU A 50 19.24 -2.17 1.84
N PHE A 51 18.81 -2.89 2.90
CA PHE A 51 18.14 -4.18 2.76
C PHE A 51 16.80 -4.10 2.04
N PHE A 52 16.20 -2.89 1.92
CA PHE A 52 14.96 -2.68 1.19
C PHE A 52 15.18 -2.32 -0.29
N ILE A 53 16.42 -2.21 -0.78
CA ILE A 53 16.68 -1.98 -2.21
C ILE A 53 16.11 -3.11 -3.09
N PRO A 54 16.30 -4.41 -2.77
CA PRO A 54 15.77 -5.49 -3.59
C PRO A 54 14.24 -5.57 -3.66
N TYR A 55 13.55 -4.85 -2.78
CA TYR A 55 12.09 -4.82 -2.71
C TYR A 55 11.46 -4.33 -4.02
N TYR A 56 12.17 -3.46 -4.75
CA TYR A 56 11.75 -2.98 -6.07
C TYR A 56 11.61 -4.11 -7.10
N TRP A 57 12.48 -5.12 -7.06
CA TRP A 57 12.42 -6.26 -8.00
C TRP A 57 11.48 -7.37 -7.54
N LEU A 58 11.24 -7.47 -6.23
CA LEU A 58 10.51 -8.60 -5.66
C LEU A 58 9.00 -8.36 -5.59
N ILE A 59 8.56 -7.11 -5.44
CA ILE A 59 7.13 -6.78 -5.28
C ILE A 59 6.53 -6.34 -6.61
N PRO A 60 5.50 -7.05 -7.11
CA PRO A 60 4.79 -6.60 -8.30
C PRO A 60 4.03 -5.31 -8.03
N GLU A 61 3.90 -4.51 -9.07
CA GLU A 61 3.14 -3.26 -9.02
C GLU A 61 1.64 -3.52 -8.75
N SER A 62 0.93 -2.50 -8.23
CA SER A 62 -0.49 -2.66 -7.89
C SER A 62 -1.33 -2.96 -9.14
N SER A 63 -2.04 -4.09 -9.12
CA SER A 63 -2.96 -4.47 -10.20
C SER A 63 -4.07 -3.43 -10.42
N ARG A 64 -4.51 -2.72 -9.37
CA ARG A 64 -5.49 -1.63 -9.49
C ARG A 64 -4.91 -0.43 -10.24
N TRP A 65 -3.66 -0.07 -9.94
CA TRP A 65 -2.97 1.02 -10.63
C TRP A 65 -2.72 0.68 -12.11
N LEU A 66 -2.28 -0.55 -12.40
CA LEU A 66 -2.10 -0.99 -13.79
C LEU A 66 -3.41 -0.93 -14.59
N ILE A 67 -4.54 -1.34 -14.00
CA ILE A 67 -5.86 -1.20 -14.62
C ILE A 67 -6.22 0.27 -14.86
N SER A 68 -5.92 1.17 -13.91
CA SER A 68 -6.19 2.61 -14.05
C SER A 68 -5.41 3.26 -15.19
N GLN A 69 -4.20 2.76 -15.46
CA GLN A 69 -3.35 3.21 -16.56
C GLN A 69 -3.68 2.53 -17.90
N GLY A 70 -4.73 1.72 -17.98
CA GLY A 70 -5.09 0.95 -19.18
C GLY A 70 -4.18 -0.26 -19.45
N ARG A 71 -3.18 -0.52 -18.60
CA ARG A 71 -2.24 -1.66 -18.68
C ARG A 71 -2.87 -2.95 -18.14
N THR A 72 -4.04 -3.32 -18.67
CA THR A 72 -4.84 -4.44 -18.15
C THR A 72 -4.18 -5.81 -18.41
N ALA A 73 -3.39 -5.96 -19.47
CA ALA A 73 -2.68 -7.21 -19.75
C ALA A 73 -1.66 -7.56 -18.65
N GLU A 74 -0.89 -6.58 -18.18
CA GLU A 74 0.08 -6.78 -17.10
C GLU A 74 -0.60 -7.06 -15.76
N ALA A 75 -1.71 -6.35 -15.49
CA ALA A 75 -2.53 -6.62 -14.31
C ALA A 75 -3.06 -8.06 -14.29
N ARG A 76 -3.47 -8.61 -15.45
CA ARG A 76 -3.90 -10.02 -15.58
C ARG A 76 -2.78 -10.98 -15.23
N LEU A 77 -1.57 -10.78 -15.76
CA LEU A 77 -0.41 -11.64 -15.46
C LEU A 77 -0.08 -11.67 -13.97
N ILE A 78 -0.08 -10.52 -13.31
CA ILE A 78 0.18 -10.42 -11.86
C ILE A 78 -0.91 -11.13 -11.06
N LEU A 79 -2.18 -10.95 -11.44
CA LEU A 79 -3.31 -11.59 -10.76
C LEU A 79 -3.31 -13.12 -10.94
N GLN A 80 -3.00 -13.61 -12.14
CA GLN A 80 -2.86 -15.04 -12.42
C GLN A 80 -1.69 -15.65 -11.63
N HIS A 81 -0.54 -14.98 -11.62
CA HIS A 81 0.61 -15.43 -10.84
C HIS A 81 0.28 -15.49 -9.34
N ALA A 82 -0.35 -14.43 -8.80
CA ALA A 82 -0.79 -14.41 -7.41
C ALA A 82 -1.83 -15.49 -7.09
N ALA A 83 -2.73 -15.80 -8.02
CA ALA A 83 -3.72 -16.85 -7.84
C ALA A 83 -3.10 -18.24 -7.82
N ASN A 84 -2.15 -18.51 -8.73
CA ASN A 84 -1.38 -19.75 -8.77
C ASN A 84 -0.62 -19.97 -7.46
N LEU A 85 0.03 -18.94 -6.94
CA LEU A 85 0.71 -18.99 -5.62
C LEU A 85 -0.25 -19.29 -4.46
N ASN A 86 -1.50 -18.85 -4.56
CA ASN A 86 -2.55 -19.10 -3.57
C ASN A 86 -3.35 -20.39 -3.84
N GLY A 87 -2.98 -21.19 -4.84
CA GLY A 87 -3.69 -22.41 -5.23
C GLY A 87 -5.12 -22.17 -5.73
N LYS A 88 -5.41 -20.96 -6.26
CA LYS A 88 -6.72 -20.60 -6.81
C LYS A 88 -6.66 -20.51 -8.32
N THR A 89 -7.70 -21.02 -8.98
CA THR A 89 -7.93 -20.79 -10.40
C THR A 89 -8.72 -19.50 -10.58
N VAL A 90 -8.29 -18.67 -11.53
CA VAL A 90 -9.01 -17.44 -11.90
C VAL A 90 -9.55 -17.64 -13.30
N THR A 91 -10.87 -17.71 -13.41
CA THR A 91 -11.56 -17.78 -14.70
C THR A 91 -11.48 -16.42 -15.40
N GLU A 92 -11.46 -16.41 -16.73
CA GLU A 92 -11.43 -15.17 -17.52
C GLU A 92 -12.60 -14.24 -17.20
N GLU A 93 -13.77 -14.80 -16.90
CA GLU A 93 -14.96 -14.06 -16.46
C GLU A 93 -14.72 -13.27 -15.17
N MET A 94 -14.03 -13.87 -14.19
CA MET A 94 -13.69 -13.20 -12.93
C MET A 94 -12.69 -12.06 -13.15
N MET A 95 -11.73 -12.24 -14.06
CA MET A 95 -10.79 -11.16 -14.41
C MET A 95 -11.51 -10.00 -15.09
N GLN A 96 -12.41 -10.31 -16.02
CA GLN A 96 -13.18 -9.31 -16.74
C GLN A 96 -14.09 -8.51 -15.78
N GLU A 97 -14.72 -9.19 -14.81
CA GLU A 97 -15.52 -8.54 -13.77
C GLU A 97 -14.67 -7.58 -12.91
N VAL A 98 -13.47 -7.99 -12.50
CA VAL A 98 -12.55 -7.17 -11.72
C VAL A 98 -12.10 -5.94 -12.52
N VAL A 99 -11.77 -6.10 -13.79
CA VAL A 99 -11.37 -5.00 -14.67
C VAL A 99 -12.53 -4.03 -14.89
N ASN A 100 -13.74 -4.52 -15.17
CA ASN A 100 -14.92 -3.69 -15.39
C ASN A 100 -15.33 -2.92 -14.13
N THR A 101 -15.34 -3.60 -12.98
CA THR A 101 -15.67 -2.96 -11.69
C THR A 101 -14.64 -1.90 -11.31
N THR A 102 -13.35 -2.17 -11.56
CA THR A 102 -12.25 -1.26 -11.21
C THR A 102 -12.24 -0.06 -12.16
N SER A 103 -12.36 -0.30 -13.47
CA SER A 103 -12.42 0.75 -14.49
C SER A 103 -13.67 1.61 -14.33
N GLY A 104 -14.86 1.03 -14.13
CA GLY A 104 -16.10 1.78 -13.94
C GLY A 104 -16.09 2.68 -12.70
N LYS A 105 -15.49 2.22 -11.59
CA LYS A 105 -15.28 3.06 -10.40
C LYS A 105 -14.29 4.19 -10.62
N MET A 106 -13.30 4.00 -11.49
CA MET A 106 -12.27 5.01 -11.80
C MET A 106 -12.76 6.02 -12.83
N VAL A 107 -13.53 5.61 -13.84
CA VAL A 107 -14.16 6.51 -14.81
C VAL A 107 -15.20 7.41 -14.13
N SER A 108 -15.94 6.90 -13.13
CA SER A 108 -16.83 7.72 -12.30
C SER A 108 -16.06 8.69 -11.38
N SER A 109 -14.77 8.44 -11.14
CA SER A 109 -13.86 9.32 -10.42
C SER A 109 -13.14 10.22 -11.43
N GLN A 110 -13.90 11.08 -12.13
CA GLN A 110 -13.33 12.20 -12.89
C GLN A 110 -12.28 12.92 -12.04
N ALA A 111 -11.19 13.43 -12.65
CA ALA A 111 -10.05 14.06 -11.98
C ALA A 111 -10.46 14.93 -10.78
N ALA A 112 -10.51 14.30 -9.61
CA ALA A 112 -11.05 14.92 -8.41
C ALA A 112 -9.99 15.90 -7.92
N ASN A 113 -10.39 17.15 -7.74
CA ASN A 113 -9.48 18.16 -7.23
C ASN A 113 -9.41 18.07 -5.70
N PHE A 114 -8.28 18.50 -5.14
CA PHE A 114 -8.11 18.53 -3.67
C PHE A 114 -9.22 19.34 -2.98
N LEU A 115 -9.75 20.38 -3.64
CA LEU A 115 -10.85 21.19 -3.13
C LEU A 115 -12.19 20.42 -3.03
N ASP A 116 -12.37 19.34 -3.79
CA ASP A 116 -13.61 18.55 -3.76
C ASP A 116 -13.77 17.76 -2.45
N LEU A 117 -12.68 17.53 -1.70
CA LEU A 117 -12.72 16.99 -0.34
C LEU A 117 -13.55 17.86 0.61
N PHE A 118 -13.49 19.18 0.43
CA PHE A 118 -14.21 20.15 1.27
C PHE A 118 -15.54 20.60 0.67
N ARG A 119 -15.69 20.45 -0.66
CA ARG A 119 -16.89 20.83 -1.41
C ARG A 119 -18.09 19.95 -1.09
N HIS A 120 -17.88 18.65 -0.91
CA HIS A 120 -18.97 17.71 -0.61
C HIS A 120 -19.11 17.44 0.89
N PRO A 121 -20.32 17.60 1.47
CA PRO A 121 -20.52 17.54 2.93
C PRO A 121 -20.21 16.17 3.54
N ASN A 122 -20.47 15.08 2.82
CA ASN A 122 -20.14 13.73 3.28
C ASN A 122 -18.63 13.46 3.25
N LEU A 123 -17.92 13.97 2.23
CA LEU A 123 -16.47 13.85 2.16
C LEU A 123 -15.82 14.70 3.25
N ARG A 124 -16.26 15.95 3.43
CA ARG A 124 -15.76 16.85 4.47
C ARG A 124 -15.85 16.25 5.87
N LYS A 125 -16.98 15.62 6.23
CA LYS A 125 -17.13 14.93 7.53
C LYS A 125 -16.11 13.80 7.70
N LYS A 126 -15.90 12.99 6.66
CA LYS A 126 -14.91 11.90 6.68
C LYS A 126 -13.49 12.45 6.77
N THR A 127 -13.16 13.48 6.01
CA THR A 127 -11.85 14.13 6.02
C THR A 127 -11.54 14.73 7.39
N LEU A 128 -12.47 15.47 7.99
CA LEU A 128 -12.30 16.02 9.34
C LEU A 128 -12.15 14.93 10.40
N ASN A 129 -12.93 13.84 10.29
CA ASN A 129 -12.81 12.72 11.20
C ASN A 129 -11.44 12.02 11.07
N ILE A 130 -10.95 11.82 9.85
CA ILE A 130 -9.60 11.28 9.61
C ILE A 130 -8.54 12.22 10.17
N PHE A 131 -8.65 13.53 9.93
CA PHE A 131 -7.70 14.53 10.45
C PHE A 131 -7.66 14.54 11.99
N PHE A 132 -8.79 14.30 12.64
CA PHE A 132 -8.87 14.24 14.10
C PHE A 132 -8.41 12.90 14.69
N ASN A 133 -8.57 11.79 13.96
CA ASN A 133 -8.14 10.45 14.39
C ASN A 133 -6.66 10.16 14.08
N TRP A 134 -6.01 10.97 13.25
CA TRP A 134 -4.60 10.85 12.92
C TRP A 134 -3.74 11.50 14.01
#